data_AF-A0A523WM53-F1
#
_entry.id   AF-A0A523WM53-F1
#
_cell.length_a   1.000
_cell.length_b   1.000
_cell.length_c   1.000
_cell.angle_alpha   90.00
_cell.angle_beta   90.00
_cell.angle_gamma   90.00
#
_symmetry.space_group_name_H-M   'P 1'
#
loop_
_entity.id
_entity.type
_entity.pdbx_description
1 polymer ?
#
loop_
_entity_poly.entity_id
_entity_poly.type
_entity_poly.pdbx_seq_one_letter_code
_entity_poly.pdbx_strand_id
1 'polypeptide(L)'
;MTREISLFVNDGPIALDYFIQGYIDRTLGGILAALEGTEEIKTLDVTIEGDKVAINLNNALIPINPFVSKIIKSTIAGMVSPLKGVGEIAKIKIDIKR
;
A
#
# COMPACT_ATOMS: atom_id res chain seq x y z
N MET A 1 16.29 8.48 -10.07
CA MET A 1 16.25 7.58 -8.89
C MET A 1 15.31 6.44 -9.23
N THR A 2 15.79 5.21 -9.08
CA THR A 2 15.01 4.01 -9.40
C THR A 2 14.06 3.75 -8.22
N ARG A 3 12.76 3.70 -8.50
CA ARG A 3 11.75 3.44 -7.47
C ARG A 3 11.65 1.92 -7.30
N GLU A 4 11.72 1.45 -6.07
CA GLU A 4 11.55 0.04 -5.75
C GLU A 4 10.22 -0.15 -5.06
N ILE A 5 9.35 -0.95 -5.67
CA ILE A 5 8.02 -1.26 -5.15
C ILE A 5 7.90 -2.77 -5.07
N SER A 6 7.61 -3.26 -3.88
CA SER A 6 7.33 -4.68 -3.63
C SER A 6 5.90 -4.83 -3.14
N LEU A 7 5.18 -5.79 -3.71
CA LEU A 7 3.83 -6.17 -3.28
C LEU A 7 3.85 -7.64 -2.89
N PHE A 8 3.30 -7.93 -1.72
CA PHE A 8 3.07 -9.29 -1.24
C PHE A 8 1.59 -9.47 -0.92
N VAL A 9 1.04 -10.60 -1.32
CA VAL A 9 -0.31 -11.04 -0.95
C VAL A 9 -0.20 -12.41 -0.30
N ASN A 10 -0.75 -12.54 0.90
CA ASN A 10 -0.62 -13.73 1.75
C ASN A 10 0.84 -14.21 1.86
N ASP A 11 1.76 -13.26 2.08
CA ASP A 11 3.21 -13.46 2.15
C ASP A 11 3.90 -13.95 0.85
N GLY A 12 3.14 -14.18 -0.23
CA GLY A 12 3.66 -14.48 -1.56
C GLY A 12 3.97 -13.20 -2.36
N PRO A 13 5.13 -13.10 -3.03
CA PRO A 13 5.46 -11.93 -3.85
C PRO A 13 4.60 -11.89 -5.12
N ILE A 14 4.12 -10.69 -5.48
CA ILE A 14 3.39 -10.44 -6.72
C ILE A 14 4.33 -9.71 -7.70
N ALA A 15 4.50 -10.27 -8.89
CA ALA A 15 5.29 -9.64 -9.94
C ALA A 15 4.59 -8.38 -10.46
N LEU A 16 5.32 -7.25 -10.46
CA LEU A 16 4.78 -5.96 -10.90
C LEU A 16 5.50 -5.47 -12.15
N ASP A 17 4.73 -5.18 -13.19
CA ASP A 17 5.26 -4.45 -14.34
C ASP A 17 5.38 -2.94 -14.05
N TYR A 18 5.93 -2.20 -15.02
CA TYR A 18 6.13 -0.76 -14.90
C TYR A 18 4.83 0.02 -14.65
N PHE A 19 3.73 -0.37 -15.30
CA PHE A 19 2.45 0.31 -15.15
C PHE A 19 1.88 0.08 -13.74
N ILE A 20 1.88 -1.16 -13.26
CA ILE A 20 1.36 -1.53 -11.94
C ILE A 20 2.19 -0.84 -10.84
N GLN A 21 3.51 -0.83 -10.96
CA GLN A 21 4.38 -0.09 -10.04
C GLN A 21 4.00 1.39 -9.99
N GLY A 22 3.90 2.06 -11.14
CA GLY A 22 3.52 3.48 -11.21
C GLY A 22 2.10 3.75 -10.69
N TYR A 23 1.17 2.84 -10.91
CA TYR A 23 -0.20 2.95 -10.44
C TYR A 23 -0.29 2.85 -8.92
N ILE A 24 0.36 1.84 -8.31
CA ILE A 24 0.44 1.68 -6.85
C ILE A 24 1.11 2.91 -6.21
N ASP A 25 2.25 3.34 -6.76
CA ASP A 25 3.02 4.50 -6.29
C ASP A 25 2.17 5.77 -6.20
N ARG A 26 1.42 6.08 -7.26
CA ARG A 26 0.60 7.28 -7.36
C ARG A 26 -0.67 7.18 -6.53
N THR A 27 -1.28 5.99 -6.46
CA THR A 27 -2.49 5.76 -5.67
C THR A 27 -2.19 5.90 -4.18
N LEU A 28 -1.12 5.26 -3.69
CA LEU A 28 -0.68 5.40 -2.30
C LEU A 28 -0.21 6.82 -1.99
N GLY A 29 0.51 7.46 -2.93
CA GLY A 29 0.86 8.88 -2.82
C GLY A 29 -0.35 9.79 -2.63
N GLY A 30 -1.41 9.59 -3.42
CA GLY A 30 -2.65 10.36 -3.29
C GLY A 30 -3.39 10.10 -1.98
N ILE A 31 -3.43 8.83 -1.52
CA ILE A 31 -4.03 8.47 -0.23
C ILE A 31 -3.29 9.18 0.92
N LEU A 32 -1.96 9.10 0.93
CA LEU A 32 -1.16 9.71 1.99
C LEU A 32 -1.29 11.23 1.98
N ALA A 33 -1.23 11.87 0.81
CA ALA A 33 -1.39 13.32 0.70
C ALA A 33 -2.75 13.85 1.20
N ALA A 34 -3.78 12.99 1.26
CA ALA A 34 -5.07 13.33 1.84
C ALA A 34 -5.10 13.22 3.38
N LEU A 35 -4.08 12.62 4.00
CA LEU A 35 -3.93 12.52 5.45
C LEU A 35 -3.14 13.72 5.98
N GLU A 36 -3.61 14.29 7.09
CA GLU A 36 -2.94 15.40 7.77
C GLU A 36 -1.58 14.95 8.34
N GLY A 37 -0.57 15.83 8.23
CA GLY A 37 0.76 15.59 8.79
C GLY A 37 1.60 14.58 8.02
N THR A 38 1.25 14.26 6.77
CA THR A 38 2.09 13.44 5.89
C THR A 38 3.06 14.27 5.07
N GLU A 39 4.24 13.73 4.83
CA GLU A 39 5.29 14.32 4.02
C GLU A 39 5.48 13.54 2.70
N GLU A 40 6.42 13.97 1.86
CA GLU A 40 6.83 13.19 0.70
C GLU A 40 7.35 11.79 1.10
N ILE A 41 6.99 10.81 0.28
CA ILE A 41 7.40 9.41 0.49
C ILE A 41 8.88 9.24 0.14
N LYS A 42 9.69 8.88 1.14
CA LYS A 42 11.04 8.31 0.96
C LYS A 42 10.99 6.80 1.16
N THR A 43 10.38 6.38 2.27
CA THR A 43 10.05 4.98 2.56
C THR A 43 8.60 4.87 2.97
N LEU A 44 7.93 3.81 2.52
CA LEU A 44 6.56 3.52 2.91
C LEU A 44 6.40 2.02 3.08
N ASP A 45 5.92 1.61 4.24
CA ASP A 45 5.48 0.25 4.52
C ASP A 45 3.98 0.28 4.86
N VAL A 46 3.15 -0.36 4.04
CA VAL A 46 1.71 -0.51 4.28
C VAL A 46 1.42 -1.98 4.50
N THR A 47 0.79 -2.31 5.63
CA THR A 47 0.34 -3.67 5.93
C THR A 47 -1.16 -3.66 6.19
N ILE A 48 -1.86 -4.61 5.58
CA ILE A 48 -3.29 -4.83 5.74
C ILE A 48 -3.48 -6.29 6.13
N GLU A 49 -4.10 -6.52 7.28
CA GLU A 49 -4.41 -7.86 7.79
C GLU A 49 -5.79 -7.83 8.47
N GLY A 50 -6.75 -8.55 7.89
CA GLY A 50 -8.15 -8.43 8.30
C GLY A 50 -8.64 -6.98 8.18
N ASP A 51 -9.11 -6.39 9.27
CA ASP A 51 -9.58 -4.99 9.33
C ASP A 51 -8.52 -3.99 9.81
N LYS A 52 -7.30 -4.45 10.08
CA LYS A 52 -6.20 -3.62 10.54
C LYS A 52 -5.40 -3.12 9.35
N VAL A 53 -5.22 -1.81 9.27
CA VAL A 53 -4.31 -1.14 8.35
C VAL A 53 -3.25 -0.45 9.18
N ALA A 54 -1.98 -0.75 8.89
CA ALA A 54 -0.82 -0.09 9.47
C ALA A 54 -0.05 0.59 8.36
N ILE A 55 0.28 1.87 8.57
CA ILE A 55 1.01 2.70 7.62
C ILE A 55 2.23 3.26 8.35
N ASN A 56 3.41 2.89 7.88
CA ASN A 56 4.67 3.48 8.32
C ASN A 56 5.24 4.31 7.17
N LEU A 57 5.29 5.63 7.35
CA LEU A 57 5.82 6.58 6.38
C LEU A 57 7.11 7.17 6.95
N ASN A 58 8.22 7.04 6.23
CA ASN A 58 9.51 7.60 6.62
C ASN A 58 9.94 7.20 8.06
N ASN A 59 9.70 5.94 8.44
CA ASN A 59 9.93 5.37 9.78
C ASN A 59 9.01 5.92 10.89
N ALA A 60 7.94 6.64 10.56
CA ALA A 60 6.91 7.10 11.49
C ALA A 60 5.57 6.41 11.23
N LEU A 61 4.94 5.93 12.30
CA LEU A 61 3.60 5.35 12.23
C LEU A 61 2.56 6.46 12.02
N ILE A 62 1.75 6.35 10.98
CA ILE A 62 0.69 7.30 10.68
C ILE A 62 -0.60 6.88 11.41
N PRO A 63 -1.12 7.69 12.35
CA PRO A 63 -2.36 7.36 13.03
C PRO A 63 -3.54 7.54 12.07
N ILE A 64 -4.39 6.52 11.98
CA ILE A 64 -5.62 6.55 11.20
C ILE A 64 -6.80 6.04 12.03
N ASN A 65 -7.98 6.60 11.79
CA ASN A 65 -9.20 6.15 12.45
C ASN A 65 -9.83 4.94 11.71
N PRO A 66 -10.81 4.25 12.32
CA PRO A 66 -11.42 3.06 11.71
C PRO A 66 -12.11 3.31 10.35
N PHE A 67 -12.66 4.51 10.14
CA PHE A 67 -13.29 4.87 8.86
C PHE A 67 -12.25 4.99 7.75
N VAL A 68 -11.15 5.71 8.01
CA VAL A 68 -10.02 5.85 7.09
C VAL A 68 -9.39 4.48 6.80
N SER A 69 -9.19 3.65 7.82
CA SER A 69 -8.71 2.26 7.66
C SER A 69 -9.56 1.46 6.67
N LYS A 70 -10.89 1.52 6.77
CA LYS A 70 -11.80 0.81 5.86
C LYS A 70 -11.72 1.31 4.42
N ILE A 71 -11.59 2.63 4.22
CA ILE A 71 -11.43 3.22 2.88
C ILE A 71 -10.14 2.72 2.25
N ILE A 72 -9.01 2.90 2.96
CA ILE A 72 -7.69 2.50 2.48
C ILE A 72 -7.65 1.00 2.16
N LYS A 73 -8.17 0.16 3.07
CA LYS A 73 -8.30 -1.28 2.86
C LYS A 73 -9.08 -1.61 1.58
N SER A 74 -10.27 -1.05 1.42
CA SER A 74 -11.15 -1.38 0.29
C SER A 74 -10.53 -0.94 -1.04
N THR A 75 -9.89 0.25 -1.07
CA THR A 75 -9.19 0.75 -2.25
C THR A 75 -8.00 -0.13 -2.62
N ILE A 76 -7.14 -0.48 -1.65
CA ILE A 76 -5.96 -1.31 -1.91
C ILE A 76 -6.36 -2.73 -2.29
N ALA A 77 -7.34 -3.34 -1.61
CA ALA A 77 -7.84 -4.66 -1.96
C ALA A 77 -8.44 -4.68 -3.38
N GLY A 78 -9.22 -3.66 -3.76
CA GLY A 78 -9.76 -3.54 -5.12
C GLY A 78 -8.69 -3.29 -6.18
N MET A 79 -7.62 -2.59 -5.83
CA MET A 79 -6.45 -2.39 -6.70
C MET A 79 -5.64 -3.67 -6.92
N VAL A 80 -5.53 -4.51 -5.89
CA VAL A 80 -4.69 -5.72 -5.90
C VAL A 80 -5.43 -6.95 -6.43
N SER A 81 -6.75 -7.04 -6.24
CA SER A 81 -7.55 -8.21 -6.65
C SER A 81 -7.50 -8.59 -8.14
N PRO A 82 -7.39 -7.68 -9.13
CA PRO A 82 -7.31 -8.09 -10.53
C PRO A 82 -5.90 -8.53 -10.95
N LEU A 83 -4.89 -8.44 -10.07
CA LEU A 83 -3.51 -8.76 -10.45
C LEU A 83 -3.32 -10.27 -10.62
N LYS A 84 -2.53 -10.63 -11.64
CA LYS A 84 -2.20 -12.03 -11.92
C LYS A 84 -1.50 -12.66 -10.72
N GLY A 85 -2.00 -13.82 -10.29
CA GLY A 85 -1.45 -14.55 -9.14
C GLY A 85 -2.07 -14.16 -7.80
N VAL A 86 -3.00 -13.19 -7.79
CA VAL A 86 -3.80 -12.86 -6.61
C VAL A 86 -5.07 -13.71 -6.58
N GLY A 87 -5.25 -14.46 -5.50
CA GLY A 87 -6.46 -15.21 -5.20
C GLY A 87 -7.24 -14.56 -4.07
N GLU A 88 -7.61 -15.34 -3.06
CA GLU A 88 -8.14 -14.81 -1.80
C GLU A 88 -7.13 -13.88 -1.13
N ILE A 89 -7.59 -12.77 -0.57
CA ILE A 89 -6.74 -11.75 0.04
C ILE A 89 -6.98 -11.75 1.56
N ALA A 90 -6.10 -12.42 2.30
CA ALA A 90 -6.09 -12.37 3.77
C ALA A 90 -5.16 -11.28 4.29
N LYS A 91 -4.02 -11.08 3.61
CA LYS A 91 -2.98 -10.12 3.97
C LYS A 91 -2.40 -9.45 2.75
N ILE A 92 -2.17 -8.14 2.83
CA ILE A 92 -1.45 -7.36 1.82
C ILE A 92 -0.29 -6.66 2.51
N LYS A 93 0.89 -6.70 1.89
CA LYS A 93 2.03 -5.86 2.27
C LYS A 93 2.55 -5.12 1.05
N ILE A 94 2.74 -3.81 1.17
CA ILE A 94 3.32 -2.97 0.13
C ILE A 94 4.50 -2.22 0.73
N ASP A 95 5.66 -2.34 0.10
CA ASP A 95 6.87 -1.65 0.49
C ASP A 95 7.31 -0.75 -0.69
N ILE A 96 7.57 0.54 -0.43
CA ILE A 96 8.08 1.50 -1.41
C ILE A 96 9.36 2.14 -0.88
N LYS A 97 10.38 2.21 -1.74
CA LYS A 97 11.62 2.97 -1.52
C LYS A 97 11.92 3.84 -2.73
N ARG A 98 12.28 5.10 -2.51
CA ARG A 98 12.57 6.09 -3.55
C ARG A 98 13.93 6.74 -3.36
#